data_AF-T1G0E6-F1
#
_entry.id   AF-T1G0E6-F1
#
_cell.length_a   1.000
_cell.length_b   1.000
_cell.length_c   1.000
_cell.angle_alpha   90.00
_cell.angle_beta   90.00
_cell.angle_gamma   90.00
#
_symmetry.space_group_name_H-M   'P 1'
#
loop_
_entity.id
_entity.type
_entity.pdbx_description
1 polymer ?
#
loop_
_entity_poly.entity_id
_entity_poly.type
_entity_poly.pdbx_seq_one_letter_code
_entity_poly.pdbx_strand_id
1 'polypeptide(L)'
;SLFIFEKKVAEKLHKPKRREMVAELLRRDLDNMGKVRHNKVIKMLHPVEECNSSIAFASEPIRASLTNLMGNYDKLPLAVQMDLKVHYNKLRL
;
A
#
# COMPACT_ATOMS: atom_id res chain seq x y z
N SER A 1 7.79 1.59 -4.61
CA SER A 1 6.42 1.41 -5.09
C SER A 1 5.58 2.61 -4.71
N LEU A 2 4.54 2.93 -5.51
CA LEU A 2 3.64 4.06 -5.26
C LEU A 2 2.37 3.55 -4.55
N PHE A 3 2.01 4.21 -3.45
CA PHE A 3 0.81 3.91 -2.68
C PHE A 3 -0.13 5.10 -2.77
N ILE A 4 -1.36 4.85 -3.20
CA ILE A 4 -2.40 5.87 -3.33
C ILE A 4 -3.64 5.39 -2.59
N PHE A 5 -4.13 6.22 -1.68
CA PHE A 5 -5.39 6.04 -1.00
C PHE A 5 -6.39 7.08 -1.51
N GLU A 6 -7.44 6.63 -2.20
CA GLU A 6 -8.55 7.48 -2.62
C GLU A 6 -9.58 7.63 -1.50
N LYS A 7 -9.81 8.86 -1.03
CA LYS A 7 -10.69 9.15 0.11
C LYS A 7 -12.15 8.74 -0.15
N LYS A 8 -12.59 8.75 -1.42
CA LYS A 8 -13.92 8.29 -1.86
C LYS A 8 -14.22 6.83 -1.48
N VAL A 9 -13.19 5.99 -1.32
CA VAL A 9 -13.37 4.59 -0.90
C VAL A 9 -13.86 4.51 0.54
N ALA A 10 -13.44 5.44 1.40
CA ALA A 10 -13.89 5.52 2.79
C ALA A 10 -15.31 6.09 2.94
N GLU A 11 -15.82 6.81 1.94
CA GLU A 11 -17.20 7.32 1.93
C GLU A 11 -18.23 6.19 1.80
N LYS A 12 -17.84 5.06 1.19
CA LYS A 12 -18.68 3.86 1.08
C LYS A 12 -18.88 3.14 2.43
N LEU A 13 -18.18 3.57 3.48
CA LEU A 13 -18.30 2.97 4.80
C LEU A 13 -19.49 3.62 5.52
N HIS A 14 -20.51 2.83 5.90
CA HIS A 14 -21.79 3.27 6.49
C HIS A 14 -21.72 3.99 7.86
N LYS A 15 -20.58 4.57 8.27
CA LYS A 15 -20.45 5.31 9.53
C LYS A 15 -20.07 6.77 9.27
N PRO A 16 -20.75 7.75 9.91
CA PRO A 16 -20.39 9.16 9.80
C PRO A 16 -18.96 9.40 10.29
N LYS A 17 -18.27 10.39 9.69
CA LYS A 17 -16.88 10.80 10.00
C LYS A 17 -15.77 9.77 9.73
N ARG A 18 -16.09 8.63 9.12
CA ARG A 18 -15.11 7.56 8.90
C ARG A 18 -14.04 7.94 7.88
N ARG A 19 -14.38 8.76 6.88
CA ARG A 19 -13.42 9.30 5.92
C ARG A 19 -12.35 10.14 6.62
N GLU A 20 -12.77 11.07 7.47
CA GLU A 20 -11.87 11.95 8.22
C GLU A 20 -11.00 11.14 9.18
N MET A 21 -11.60 10.19 9.90
CA MET A 21 -10.87 9.30 10.82
C MET A 21 -9.80 8.47 10.10
N VAL A 22 -10.13 7.88 8.95
CA VAL A 22 -9.17 7.08 8.16
C VAL A 22 -8.05 7.97 7.61
N ALA A 23 -8.38 9.17 7.12
CA ALA A 23 -7.38 10.13 6.64
C ALA A 23 -6.44 10.60 7.76
N GLU A 24 -6.95 10.83 8.97
CA GLU A 24 -6.15 11.18 10.13
C GLU A 24 -5.24 10.03 10.59
N LEU A 25 -5.78 8.80 10.62
CA LEU A 25 -5.00 7.61 10.94
C LEU A 25 -3.84 7.42 9.95
N LEU A 26 -4.14 7.49 8.64
CA LEU A 26 -3.12 7.37 7.60
C LEU A 26 -2.03 8.43 7.72
N ARG A 27 -2.40 9.69 7.99
CA ARG A 27 -1.41 10.75 8.22
C ARG A 27 -0.46 10.41 9.37
N ARG A 28 -1.00 9.96 10.50
CA ARG A 28 -0.20 9.59 11.69
C ARG A 28 0.70 8.39 11.41
N ASP A 29 0.17 7.36 10.76
CA ASP A 29 0.91 6.14 10.47
C ASP A 29 2.04 6.39 9.48
N LEU A 30 1.80 7.24 8.47
CA LEU A 30 2.82 7.62 7.49
C LEU A 30 3.90 8.51 8.09
N ASP A 31 3.54 9.45 8.97
CA ASP A 31 4.51 10.26 9.72
C ASP A 31 5.39 9.38 10.63
N ASN A 32 4.79 8.42 11.33
CA ASN A 32 5.52 7.43 12.13
C ASN A 32 6.44 6.56 11.26
N MET A 33 5.96 6.10 10.11
CA MET A 33 6.76 5.30 9.17
C MET A 33 7.96 6.09 8.63
N GLY A 34 7.82 7.40 8.37
CA GLY A 34 8.93 8.26 7.95
C GLY A 34 10.01 8.44 9.02
N LYS A 35 9.65 8.29 10.30
CA LYS A 35 10.58 8.39 11.44
C LYS A 35 11.35 7.09 11.70
N VAL A 36 10.77 5.93 11.39
CA VAL A 36 11.40 4.62 11.63
C VAL A 36 12.49 4.36 10.59
N ARG A 37 13.74 4.26 11.03
CA ARG A 37 14.90 3.92 10.17
C ARG A 37 15.49 2.59 10.58
N HIS A 38 15.04 1.51 9.93
CA HIS A 38 15.53 0.15 10.19
C HIS A 38 15.63 -0.67 8.90
N ASN A 39 16.64 -1.53 8.77
CA ASN A 39 16.88 -2.31 7.55
C ASN A 39 15.84 -3.40 7.26
N LYS A 40 15.00 -3.74 8.25
CA LYS A 40 13.88 -4.69 8.11
C LYS A 40 12.51 -4.01 8.02
N VAL A 41 12.47 -2.67 7.95
CA VAL A 41 11.23 -1.90 7.81
C VAL A 41 11.27 -1.17 6.48
N ILE A 42 10.12 -1.13 5.81
CA ILE A 42 9.97 -0.49 4.50
C ILE A 42 10.36 0.99 4.62
N LYS A 43 11.30 1.42 3.78
CA LYS A 43 11.76 2.82 3.76
C LYS A 43 10.86 3.67 2.87
N MET A 44 10.44 4.81 3.41
CA MET A 44 9.76 5.85 2.65
C MET A 44 10.80 6.61 1.82
N LEU A 45 10.64 6.60 0.50
CA LEU A 45 11.51 7.32 -0.43
C LEU A 45 11.03 8.74 -0.68
N HIS A 46 9.72 8.94 -0.77
CA HIS A 46 9.11 10.26 -0.94
C HIS A 46 8.06 10.46 0.15
N PRO A 47 8.03 11.65 0.77
CA PRO A 47 7.11 11.94 1.87
C PRO A 47 5.65 11.82 1.44
N VAL A 48 4.75 11.82 2.42
CA VAL A 48 3.31 11.81 2.16
C VAL A 48 2.88 13.13 1.51
N GLU A 49 2.15 13.01 0.39
CA GLU A 49 1.44 14.11 -0.25
C GLU A 49 -0.06 13.89 -0.09
N GLU A 50 -0.76 14.94 0.31
CA GLU A 50 -2.21 14.90 0.53
C GLU A 50 -2.92 15.96 -0.32
N CYS A 51 -3.94 15.50 -1.04
CA CYS A 51 -4.87 16.31 -1.80
C CYS A 51 -6.29 16.16 -1.22
N ASN A 52 -7.24 16.95 -1.72
CA ASN A 52 -8.64 16.86 -1.28
C ASN A 52 -9.26 15.47 -1.51
N SER A 53 -8.84 14.77 -2.56
CA SER A 53 -9.40 13.48 -2.98
C SER A 53 -8.55 12.27 -2.60
N SER A 54 -7.27 12.44 -2.28
CA SER A 54 -6.34 11.33 -2.08
C SER A 54 -5.19 11.63 -1.11
N ILE A 55 -4.57 10.58 -0.60
CA ILE A 55 -3.30 10.60 0.13
C ILE A 55 -2.35 9.65 -0.60
N ALA A 56 -1.13 10.06 -0.88
CA ALA A 56 -0.15 9.24 -1.58
C ALA A 56 1.24 9.32 -0.96
N PHE A 57 2.03 8.26 -1.10
CA PHE A 57 3.45 8.24 -0.73
C PHE A 57 4.20 7.23 -1.59
N ALA A 58 5.52 7.37 -1.68
CA ALA A 58 6.38 6.41 -2.37
C ALA A 58 7.36 5.75 -1.39
N SER A 59 7.48 4.44 -1.49
CA SER A 59 8.47 3.66 -0.76
C SER A 59 9.43 2.96 -1.72
N GLU A 60 10.38 2.21 -1.16
CA GLU A 60 11.22 1.30 -1.94
C GLU A 60 10.38 0.31 -2.79
N PRO A 61 10.95 -0.28 -3.85
CA PRO A 61 10.24 -1.26 -4.67
C PRO A 61 9.84 -2.50 -3.86
N ILE A 62 8.53 -2.71 -3.70
CA ILE A 62 7.95 -3.91 -3.08
C ILE A 62 7.54 -4.87 -4.19
N ARG A 63 8.15 -6.06 -4.20
CA ARG A 63 7.90 -7.08 -5.23
C ARG A 63 6.63 -7.86 -4.98
N ALA A 64 6.42 -8.35 -3.76
CA ALA A 64 5.27 -9.16 -3.40
C ALA A 64 4.98 -9.06 -1.91
N SER A 65 3.72 -9.30 -1.51
CA SER A 65 3.36 -9.58 -0.12
C SER A 65 3.43 -11.08 0.15
N LEU A 66 3.52 -11.47 1.43
CA LEU A 66 3.48 -12.89 1.83
C LEU A 66 2.24 -13.60 1.28
N THR A 67 1.07 -12.95 1.33
CA THR A 67 -0.18 -13.47 0.77
C THR A 67 -0.05 -13.81 -0.72
N ASN A 68 0.66 -12.97 -1.48
CA ASN A 68 0.90 -13.22 -2.90
C ASN A 68 1.85 -14.39 -3.12
N LEU A 69 2.91 -14.50 -2.31
CA LEU A 69 3.83 -15.64 -2.37
C LEU A 69 3.14 -16.97 -2.02
N MET A 70 2.13 -16.93 -1.13
CA MET A 70 1.30 -18.09 -0.79
C MET A 70 0.26 -18.43 -1.87
N GLY A 71 0.27 -17.75 -3.01
CA GLY A 71 -0.58 -18.06 -4.16
C GLY A 71 -1.94 -17.36 -4.17
N ASN A 72 -2.21 -16.45 -3.23
CA ASN A 72 -3.43 -15.67 -3.23
C ASN A 72 -3.21 -14.32 -3.93
N TYR A 73 -3.86 -14.17 -5.09
CA TYR A 73 -3.72 -13.02 -5.97
C TYR A 73 -5.04 -12.25 -6.19
N ASP A 74 -6.12 -12.62 -5.50
CA ASP A 74 -7.48 -12.11 -5.74
C ASP A 74 -7.58 -10.59 -5.59
N LYS A 75 -6.69 -10.01 -4.79
CA LYS A 75 -6.64 -8.57 -4.47
C LYS A 75 -5.74 -7.76 -5.41
N LEU A 76 -5.13 -8.38 -6.41
CA LEU A 76 -4.23 -7.72 -7.35
C LEU A 76 -4.87 -7.52 -8.73
N PRO A 77 -4.53 -6.44 -9.45
CA PRO A 77 -4.92 -6.29 -10.86
C PRO A 77 -4.40 -7.45 -11.71
N LEU A 78 -5.20 -7.91 -12.68
CA LEU A 78 -4.89 -9.09 -13.51
C LEU A 78 -3.50 -9.05 -14.15
N ALA A 79 -3.07 -7.88 -14.64
CA ALA A 79 -1.74 -7.69 -15.22
C ALA A 79 -0.61 -8.04 -14.23
N VAL A 80 -0.76 -7.64 -12.96
CA VAL A 80 0.22 -7.90 -11.90
C VAL A 80 0.20 -9.37 -11.47
N GLN A 81 -0.96 -10.03 -11.54
CA GLN A 81 -1.08 -11.45 -11.21
C GLN A 81 -0.25 -12.34 -12.15
N MET A 82 -0.24 -12.02 -13.45
CA MET A 82 0.50 -12.78 -14.45
C MET A 82 2.01 -12.68 -14.24
N ASP A 83 2.53 -11.48 -14.04
CA ASP A 83 3.97 -11.25 -13.80
C ASP A 83 4.47 -11.95 -12.53
N LEU A 84 3.70 -11.88 -11.44
CA LEU A 84 4.08 -12.51 -10.18
C LEU A 84 4.05 -14.04 -10.25
N LYS A 85 3.05 -14.63 -10.91
CA LYS A 85 2.98 -16.09 -11.10
C LYS A 85 4.17 -16.60 -11.90
N VAL A 86 4.57 -15.88 -12.96
CA VAL A 86 5.74 -16.25 -13.78
C VAL A 86 7.02 -16.18 -12.95
N HIS A 87 7.21 -15.13 -12.14
CA HIS A 87 8.40 -14.98 -11.32
C HIS A 87 8.50 -16.01 -10.19
N TYR A 88 7.38 -16.26 -9.47
CA TYR A 88 7.37 -17.22 -8.37
C TYR A 88 7.63 -18.66 -8.83
N ASN A 89 7.04 -19.06 -9.97
CA ASN A 89 7.28 -20.39 -10.54
C ASN A 89 8.72 -20.60 -10.99
N LYS A 90 9.46 -19.54 -11.35
CA LYS A 90 10.90 -19.60 -11.63
C LYS A 90 11.77 -19.76 -10.39
N LEU A 91 11.31 -19.31 -9.21
CA LEU A 91 12.02 -19.43 -7.94
C LEU A 91 11.80 -20.79 -7.25
N ARG A 92 10.82 -21.57 -7.72
CA ARG A 92 10.46 -22.88 -7.18
C ARG A 92 11.17 -24.05 -7.88
N LEU A 93 12.17 -23.76 -8.72
CA LEU A 93 13.02 -24.71 -9.45
C LEU A 93 14.46 -24.61 -8.95
#